data_AF-A0A9X3S6B2-F1
#
_entry.id   AF-A0A9X3S6B2-F1
#
_cell.length_a   1.000
_cell.length_b   1.000
_cell.length_c   1.000
_cell.angle_alpha   90.00
_cell.angle_beta   90.00
_cell.angle_gamma   90.00
#
_symmetry.space_group_name_H-M   'P 1'
#
loop_
_entity.id
_entity.type
_entity.pdbx_description
1 polymer ?
#
loop_
_entity_poly.entity_id
_entity_poly.type
_entity_poly.pdbx_seq_one_letter_code
_entity_poly.pdbx_strand_id
1 'polypeptide(L)'
;RRGSPAALGAARLALEAAALGGHFDRAREIRDAARACEPDEGRRSFIEGLAAMLLGDVAAAAAPLARAVDQGTGSGDIRQLSAAAAAAAYLGRPQEANALFKQAVARTRAAHSAGMLALMLQYTAMMELWHGRPADAEADASEALDLARETEQVGVEAVLLGILASVAALRGEVETCRGLAADALALALPRGIELAVSAAGYALGLLELGTGDPAAAFDHLASVAGRPAAHPIYRLVAIPELAEAAARTGRIDDVAGPLRDFEAWAHATESAWTLALAARARALTGPEEEAGECFEEALRLHETIPSPLFRARTELLYGEHLRRRHQRRDARAHLRYARDAFAGLGATPWAARATAELRATGEVSSPTTELDGAEALTPQERQVARLVSGGATNRDVAAQLFVSPKTVEYHLAKIFRKLGIKSRVELVKLETRDWD
;
A
#
# COMPACT_ATOMS: atom_id res chain seq x y z
N ARG A 1 -4.17 -28.82 -28.62
CA ARG A 1 -4.70 -30.04 -27.96
C ARG A 1 -5.46 -29.58 -26.72
N ARG A 2 -6.78 -29.82 -26.64
CA ARG A 2 -7.54 -29.56 -25.41
C ARG A 2 -7.01 -30.53 -24.36
N GLY A 3 -6.38 -30.01 -23.30
CA GLY A 3 -5.85 -30.83 -22.20
C GLY A 3 -4.36 -30.65 -21.84
N SER A 4 -3.51 -29.97 -22.63
CA SER A 4 -2.08 -29.88 -22.25
C SER A 4 -1.79 -28.83 -21.16
N PRO A 5 -0.70 -28.96 -20.37
CA PRO A 5 -0.24 -27.93 -19.42
C PRO A 5 -0.07 -26.52 -20.05
N ALA A 6 0.22 -26.46 -21.35
CA ALA A 6 0.29 -25.20 -22.10
C ALA A 6 -1.08 -24.49 -22.19
N ALA A 7 -2.19 -25.23 -22.15
CA ALA A 7 -3.53 -24.66 -22.16
C ALA A 7 -3.85 -23.93 -20.85
N LEU A 8 -3.42 -24.46 -19.70
CA LEU A 8 -3.54 -23.76 -18.42
C LEU A 8 -2.64 -22.52 -18.35
N GLY A 9 -1.44 -22.60 -18.93
CA GLY A 9 -0.56 -21.43 -19.07
C GLY A 9 -1.19 -20.31 -19.90
N ALA A 10 -1.83 -20.66 -21.02
CA ALA A 10 -2.54 -19.71 -21.87
C ALA A 10 -3.81 -19.15 -21.19
N ALA A 11 -4.58 -19.99 -20.50
CA ALA A 11 -5.75 -19.55 -19.73
C ALA A 11 -5.37 -18.56 -18.62
N ARG A 12 -4.25 -18.81 -17.92
CA ARG A 12 -3.70 -17.89 -16.92
C ARG A 12 -3.36 -16.53 -17.54
N LEU A 13 -2.59 -16.51 -18.64
CA LEU A 13 -2.23 -15.26 -19.33
C LEU A 13 -3.47 -14.51 -19.84
N ALA A 14 -4.46 -15.23 -20.38
CA ALA A 14 -5.71 -14.63 -20.82
C ALA A 14 -6.48 -14.01 -19.66
N LEU A 15 -6.50 -14.67 -18.48
CA LEU A 15 -7.16 -14.14 -17.30
C LEU A 15 -6.44 -12.91 -16.73
N GLU A 16 -5.10 -12.93 -16.69
CA GLU A 16 -4.30 -11.77 -16.29
C GLU A 16 -4.52 -10.58 -17.23
N ALA A 17 -4.57 -10.82 -18.55
CA ALA A 17 -4.89 -9.79 -19.53
C ALA A 17 -6.33 -9.26 -19.36
N ALA A 18 -7.31 -10.13 -19.10
CA ALA A 18 -8.68 -9.72 -18.82
C ALA A 18 -8.78 -8.90 -17.52
N ALA A 19 -8.02 -9.25 -16.48
CA ALA A 19 -7.91 -8.48 -15.25
C ALA A 19 -7.34 -7.08 -15.52
N LEU A 20 -6.19 -7.00 -16.21
CA LEU A 20 -5.53 -5.75 -16.57
C LEU A 20 -6.43 -4.83 -17.41
N GLY A 21 -7.20 -5.42 -18.34
CA GLY A 21 -8.03 -4.71 -19.32
C GLY A 21 -9.46 -4.39 -18.89
N GLY A 22 -9.90 -4.81 -17.69
CA GLY A 22 -11.29 -4.63 -17.27
C GLY A 22 -12.31 -5.54 -17.98
N HIS A 23 -11.86 -6.57 -18.70
CA HIS A 23 -12.73 -7.46 -19.49
C HIS A 23 -13.26 -8.64 -18.66
N PHE A 24 -13.87 -8.34 -17.51
CA PHE A 24 -14.24 -9.33 -16.49
C PHE A 24 -15.29 -10.34 -16.96
N ASP A 25 -16.13 -9.99 -17.94
CA ASP A 25 -17.10 -10.92 -18.53
C ASP A 25 -16.45 -12.17 -19.14
N ARG A 26 -15.20 -12.05 -19.60
CA ARG A 26 -14.42 -13.17 -20.15
C ARG A 26 -13.90 -14.12 -19.07
N ALA A 27 -13.86 -13.70 -17.81
CA ALA A 27 -13.34 -14.51 -16.72
C ALA A 27 -14.13 -15.83 -16.56
N ARG A 28 -15.45 -15.81 -16.79
CA ARG A 28 -16.29 -17.02 -16.75
C ARG A 28 -15.86 -18.05 -17.80
N GLU A 29 -15.73 -17.61 -19.04
CA GLU A 29 -15.32 -18.47 -20.17
C GLU A 29 -13.92 -19.06 -19.95
N ILE A 30 -12.98 -18.23 -19.47
CA ILE A 30 -11.59 -18.65 -19.21
C ILE A 30 -11.53 -19.67 -18.07
N ARG A 31 -12.28 -19.44 -16.98
CA ARG A 31 -12.39 -20.38 -15.85
C ARG A 31 -12.95 -21.73 -16.30
N ASP A 32 -14.03 -21.72 -17.06
CA ASP A 32 -14.68 -22.95 -17.51
C ASP A 32 -13.77 -23.74 -18.48
N ALA A 33 -13.01 -23.04 -19.32
CA ALA A 33 -11.98 -23.66 -20.16
C ALA A 33 -10.83 -24.27 -19.34
N ALA A 34 -10.39 -23.62 -18.26
CA ALA A 34 -9.34 -24.13 -17.38
C ALA A 34 -9.77 -25.39 -16.61
N ARG A 35 -11.05 -25.49 -16.22
CA ARG A 35 -11.61 -26.70 -15.58
C ARG A 35 -11.56 -27.94 -16.47
N ALA A 36 -11.60 -27.75 -17.79
CA ALA A 36 -11.53 -28.84 -18.77
C ALA A 36 -10.09 -29.30 -19.10
N CYS A 37 -9.06 -28.69 -18.51
CA CYS A 37 -7.65 -29.04 -18.75
C CYS A 37 -7.11 -30.08 -17.74
N GLU A 38 -6.04 -30.80 -18.09
CA GLU A 38 -5.36 -31.75 -17.20
C GLU A 38 -4.89 -31.09 -15.88
N PRO A 39 -4.67 -31.88 -14.80
CA PRO A 39 -4.39 -31.35 -13.47
C PRO A 39 -3.02 -30.67 -13.38
N ASP A 40 -3.04 -29.34 -13.22
CA ASP A 40 -2.01 -28.55 -12.54
C ASP A 40 -2.75 -27.74 -11.48
N GLU A 41 -2.83 -28.30 -10.27
CA GLU A 41 -3.70 -27.79 -9.22
C GLU A 41 -3.35 -26.35 -8.82
N GLY A 42 -2.05 -26.01 -8.80
CA GLY A 42 -1.56 -24.65 -8.52
C GLY A 42 -2.13 -23.61 -9.49
N ARG A 43 -1.95 -23.84 -10.78
CA ARG A 43 -2.43 -22.90 -11.81
C ARG A 43 -3.96 -22.84 -11.86
N ARG A 44 -4.62 -23.98 -11.65
CA ARG A 44 -6.09 -24.04 -11.63
C ARG A 44 -6.67 -23.26 -10.46
N SER A 45 -6.15 -23.44 -9.24
CA SER A 45 -6.61 -22.73 -8.04
C SER A 45 -6.53 -21.20 -8.23
N PHE A 46 -5.42 -20.71 -8.78
CA PHE A 46 -5.27 -19.29 -9.08
C PHE A 46 -6.29 -18.78 -10.11
N ILE A 47 -6.47 -19.51 -11.22
CA ILE A 47 -7.43 -19.13 -12.27
C ILE A 47 -8.86 -19.11 -11.71
N GLU A 48 -9.25 -20.11 -10.93
CA GLU A 48 -10.58 -20.17 -10.32
C GLU A 48 -10.83 -19.02 -9.36
N GLY A 49 -9.86 -18.76 -8.47
CA GLY A 49 -9.94 -17.70 -7.48
C GLY A 49 -9.95 -16.31 -8.11
N LEU A 50 -9.02 -16.03 -9.03
CA LEU A 50 -8.96 -14.74 -9.72
C LEU A 50 -10.22 -14.53 -10.58
N ALA A 51 -10.71 -15.54 -11.30
CA ALA A 51 -11.93 -15.39 -12.09
C ALA A 51 -13.15 -15.09 -11.22
N ALA A 52 -13.28 -15.74 -10.06
CA ALA A 52 -14.34 -15.45 -9.10
C ALA A 52 -14.23 -13.99 -8.58
N MET A 53 -13.02 -13.52 -8.25
CA MET A 53 -12.78 -12.11 -7.87
C MET A 53 -13.20 -11.13 -8.97
N LEU A 54 -12.80 -11.37 -10.22
CA LEU A 54 -13.13 -10.49 -11.34
C LEU A 54 -14.65 -10.43 -11.60
N LEU A 55 -15.35 -11.54 -11.37
CA LEU A 55 -16.82 -11.63 -11.49
C LEU A 55 -17.57 -11.05 -10.27
N GLY A 56 -16.85 -10.56 -9.26
CA GLY A 56 -17.43 -10.05 -8.01
C GLY A 56 -17.93 -11.14 -7.05
N ASP A 57 -17.69 -12.42 -7.34
CA ASP A 57 -18.04 -13.53 -6.45
C ASP A 57 -16.88 -13.81 -5.48
N VAL A 58 -16.81 -12.93 -4.50
CA VAL A 58 -15.76 -12.93 -3.50
C VAL A 58 -15.75 -14.20 -2.63
N ALA A 59 -16.92 -14.64 -2.20
CA ALA A 59 -17.03 -15.80 -1.31
C ALA A 59 -16.50 -17.06 -2.03
N ALA A 60 -16.79 -17.20 -3.32
CA ALA A 60 -16.25 -18.28 -4.13
C ALA A 60 -14.74 -18.14 -4.42
N ALA A 61 -14.18 -16.92 -4.32
CA ALA A 61 -12.78 -16.66 -4.61
C ALA A 61 -11.82 -17.05 -3.47
N ALA A 62 -12.25 -16.89 -2.21
CA ALA A 62 -11.36 -16.99 -1.05
C ALA A 62 -10.62 -18.34 -0.97
N ALA A 63 -11.36 -19.47 -1.00
CA ALA A 63 -10.75 -20.79 -0.85
C ALA A 63 -9.82 -21.20 -2.01
N PRO A 64 -10.16 -20.99 -3.30
CA PRO A 64 -9.22 -21.21 -4.39
C PRO A 64 -7.97 -20.33 -4.32
N LEU A 65 -8.10 -19.05 -3.95
CA LEU A 65 -6.94 -18.17 -3.79
C LEU A 65 -6.03 -18.65 -2.65
N ALA A 66 -6.59 -19.08 -1.52
CA ALA A 66 -5.80 -19.61 -0.40
C ALA A 66 -5.00 -20.86 -0.83
N ARG A 67 -5.64 -21.78 -1.56
CA ARG A 67 -4.93 -22.94 -2.15
C ARG A 67 -3.81 -22.52 -3.11
N ALA A 68 -4.03 -21.48 -3.92
CA ALA A 68 -3.01 -20.98 -4.83
C ALA A 68 -1.79 -20.42 -4.08
N VAL A 69 -2.00 -19.77 -2.93
CA VAL A 69 -0.93 -19.34 -2.04
C VAL A 69 -0.16 -20.55 -1.52
N ASP A 70 -0.85 -21.53 -0.94
CA ASP A 70 -0.21 -22.73 -0.37
C ASP A 70 0.60 -23.50 -1.43
N GLN A 71 0.05 -23.64 -2.64
CA GLN A 71 0.66 -24.39 -3.75
C GLN A 71 1.84 -23.67 -4.40
N GLY A 72 1.84 -22.33 -4.43
CA GLY A 72 2.94 -21.55 -5.01
C GLY A 72 4.03 -21.18 -4.01
N THR A 73 3.74 -21.23 -2.70
CA THR A 73 4.73 -20.97 -1.65
C THR A 73 5.85 -22.01 -1.71
N GLY A 74 7.10 -21.55 -1.80
CA GLY A 74 8.27 -22.42 -1.92
C GLY A 74 8.47 -23.06 -3.31
N SER A 75 7.54 -22.86 -4.27
CA SER A 75 7.76 -23.27 -5.67
C SER A 75 9.04 -22.63 -6.20
N GLY A 76 9.76 -23.32 -7.11
CA GLY A 76 10.92 -22.80 -7.85
C GLY A 76 10.56 -21.95 -9.07
N ASP A 77 9.33 -22.05 -9.58
CA ASP A 77 8.86 -21.35 -10.77
C ASP A 77 8.42 -19.92 -10.44
N ILE A 78 9.02 -18.92 -11.10
CA ILE A 78 8.70 -17.49 -10.92
C ILE A 78 7.20 -17.24 -11.19
N ARG A 79 6.58 -17.92 -12.16
CA ARG A 79 5.18 -17.68 -12.51
C ARG A 79 4.22 -18.24 -11.46
N GLN A 80 4.53 -19.38 -10.86
CA GLN A 80 3.74 -19.93 -9.75
C GLN A 80 3.89 -19.08 -8.49
N LEU A 81 5.12 -18.62 -8.21
CA LEU A 81 5.39 -17.74 -7.08
C LEU A 81 4.67 -16.39 -7.22
N SER A 82 4.69 -15.80 -8.43
CA SER A 82 3.94 -14.58 -8.75
C SER A 82 2.43 -14.78 -8.63
N ALA A 83 1.89 -15.93 -9.04
CA ALA A 83 0.47 -16.24 -8.89
C ALA A 83 0.07 -16.37 -7.40
N ALA A 84 0.90 -17.02 -6.58
CA ALA A 84 0.69 -17.07 -5.13
C ALA A 84 0.75 -15.68 -4.50
N ALA A 85 1.72 -14.85 -4.89
CA ALA A 85 1.83 -13.48 -4.41
C ALA A 85 0.59 -12.63 -4.77
N ALA A 86 0.11 -12.73 -6.01
CA ALA A 86 -1.12 -12.07 -6.44
C ALA A 86 -2.35 -12.60 -5.68
N ALA A 87 -2.44 -13.92 -5.45
CA ALA A 87 -3.52 -14.50 -4.66
C ALA A 87 -3.54 -13.98 -3.22
N ALA A 88 -2.37 -13.91 -2.57
CA ALA A 88 -2.24 -13.32 -1.24
C ALA A 88 -2.69 -11.84 -1.23
N ALA A 89 -2.37 -11.07 -2.27
CA ALA A 89 -2.83 -9.69 -2.39
C ALA A 89 -4.37 -9.59 -2.49
N TYR A 90 -5.00 -10.44 -3.31
CA TYR A 90 -6.47 -10.52 -3.44
C TYR A 90 -7.19 -11.12 -2.23
N LEU A 91 -6.46 -11.75 -1.31
CA LEU A 91 -6.96 -12.18 -0.01
C LEU A 91 -6.76 -11.09 1.07
N GLY A 92 -6.24 -9.92 0.70
CA GLY A 92 -5.95 -8.85 1.65
C GLY A 92 -4.77 -9.16 2.55
N ARG A 93 -3.77 -9.92 2.09
CA ARG A 93 -2.55 -10.27 2.82
C ARG A 93 -1.32 -9.58 2.19
N PRO A 94 -1.23 -8.24 2.21
CA PRO A 94 -0.19 -7.51 1.48
C PRO A 94 1.23 -7.82 1.95
N GLN A 95 1.43 -8.20 3.22
CA GLN A 95 2.74 -8.60 3.74
C GLN A 95 3.22 -9.92 3.14
N GLU A 96 2.35 -10.93 3.13
CA GLU A 96 2.62 -12.23 2.53
C GLU A 96 2.85 -12.07 1.01
N ALA A 97 1.99 -11.29 0.35
CA ALA A 97 2.15 -10.95 -1.06
C ALA A 97 3.50 -10.30 -1.34
N ASN A 98 3.89 -9.28 -0.56
CA ASN A 98 5.17 -8.59 -0.70
C ASN A 98 6.36 -9.54 -0.52
N ALA A 99 6.31 -10.42 0.49
CA ALA A 99 7.37 -11.40 0.73
C ALA A 99 7.54 -12.36 -0.47
N LEU A 100 6.43 -12.83 -1.05
CA LEU A 100 6.45 -13.71 -2.23
C LEU A 100 6.91 -12.96 -3.49
N PHE A 101 6.47 -11.71 -3.71
CA PHE A 101 6.96 -10.88 -4.81
C PHE A 101 8.46 -10.58 -4.69
N LYS A 102 8.99 -10.30 -3.50
CA LYS A 102 10.44 -10.12 -3.28
C LYS A 102 11.25 -11.38 -3.59
N GLN A 103 10.72 -12.57 -3.24
CA GLN A 103 11.33 -13.82 -3.66
C GLN A 103 11.31 -13.98 -5.19
N ALA A 104 10.21 -13.59 -5.85
CA ALA A 104 10.12 -13.60 -7.31
C ALA A 104 11.09 -12.62 -7.96
N VAL A 105 11.28 -11.42 -7.40
CA VAL A 105 12.30 -10.44 -7.83
C VAL A 105 13.70 -11.04 -7.75
N ALA A 106 14.07 -11.63 -6.61
CA ALA A 106 15.40 -12.21 -6.41
C ALA A 106 15.72 -13.28 -7.47
N ARG A 107 14.75 -14.14 -7.79
CA ARG A 107 14.91 -15.16 -8.83
C ARG A 107 14.91 -14.59 -10.23
N THR A 108 14.09 -13.59 -10.50
CA THR A 108 14.06 -12.93 -11.81
C THR A 108 15.37 -12.22 -12.10
N ARG A 109 16.01 -11.61 -11.08
CA ARG A 109 17.37 -11.09 -11.17
C ARG A 109 18.39 -12.19 -11.49
N ALA A 110 18.33 -13.33 -10.79
CA ALA A 110 19.22 -14.47 -11.08
C ALA A 110 19.03 -15.05 -12.50
N ALA A 111 17.79 -15.00 -13.01
CA ALA A 111 17.45 -15.42 -14.38
C ALA A 111 17.75 -14.36 -15.46
N HIS A 112 18.20 -13.16 -15.08
CA HIS A 112 18.53 -12.04 -15.99
C HIS A 112 17.38 -11.66 -16.95
N SER A 113 16.13 -11.77 -16.50
CA SER A 113 14.96 -11.48 -17.32
C SER A 113 14.42 -10.07 -17.03
N ALA A 114 14.96 -9.06 -17.71
CA ALA A 114 14.60 -7.64 -17.52
C ALA A 114 13.09 -7.37 -17.58
N GLY A 115 12.39 -7.93 -18.58
CA GLY A 115 10.96 -7.67 -18.73
C GLY A 115 10.11 -8.21 -17.58
N MET A 116 10.42 -9.43 -17.13
CA MET A 116 9.77 -10.02 -15.95
C MET A 116 10.18 -9.30 -14.65
N LEU A 117 11.40 -8.75 -14.58
CA LEU A 117 11.87 -8.02 -13.41
C LEU A 117 11.06 -6.73 -13.23
N ALA A 118 10.84 -5.98 -14.30
CA ALA A 118 10.00 -4.78 -14.27
C ALA A 118 8.59 -5.10 -13.75
N LEU A 119 7.99 -6.19 -14.23
CA LEU A 119 6.66 -6.62 -13.77
C LEU A 119 6.65 -7.04 -12.29
N MET A 120 7.66 -7.77 -11.81
CA MET A 120 7.73 -8.18 -10.41
C MET A 120 7.95 -6.97 -9.48
N LEU A 121 8.81 -6.03 -9.87
CA LEU A 121 9.04 -4.79 -9.12
C LEU A 121 7.79 -3.90 -9.10
N GLN A 122 7.00 -3.83 -10.18
CA GLN A 122 5.71 -3.13 -10.17
C GLN A 122 4.78 -3.64 -9.07
N TYR A 123 4.64 -4.97 -8.94
CA TYR A 123 3.81 -5.55 -7.89
C TYR A 123 4.40 -5.33 -6.50
N THR A 124 5.72 -5.47 -6.33
CA THR A 124 6.42 -5.20 -5.07
C THR A 124 6.17 -3.76 -4.62
N ALA A 125 6.41 -2.77 -5.49
CA ALA A 125 6.23 -1.36 -5.19
C ALA A 125 4.79 -1.02 -4.77
N MET A 126 3.79 -1.62 -5.44
CA MET A 126 2.38 -1.48 -5.06
C MET A 126 2.12 -2.02 -3.64
N MET A 127 2.65 -3.21 -3.31
CA MET A 127 2.48 -3.78 -1.96
C MET A 127 3.24 -2.98 -0.90
N GLU A 128 4.44 -2.49 -1.20
CA GLU A 128 5.24 -1.67 -0.30
C GLU A 128 4.55 -0.35 0.04
N LEU A 129 3.94 0.31 -0.95
CA LEU A 129 3.15 1.51 -0.74
C LEU A 129 2.01 1.25 0.26
N TRP A 130 1.22 0.19 0.05
CA TRP A 130 0.10 -0.16 0.93
C TRP A 130 0.55 -0.69 2.30
N HIS A 131 1.76 -1.25 2.38
CA HIS A 131 2.39 -1.63 3.63
C HIS A 131 3.05 -0.43 4.36
N GLY A 132 2.92 0.78 3.83
CA GLY A 132 3.46 2.00 4.43
C GLY A 132 4.99 2.08 4.34
N ARG A 133 5.54 1.71 3.18
CA ARG A 133 6.96 1.86 2.84
C ARG A 133 7.12 2.68 1.56
N PRO A 134 6.70 3.96 1.55
CA PRO A 134 6.69 4.77 0.33
C PRO A 134 8.09 5.01 -0.27
N ALA A 135 9.14 4.99 0.55
CA ALA A 135 10.52 5.12 0.06
C ALA A 135 11.00 3.86 -0.68
N ASP A 136 10.68 2.67 -0.16
CA ASP A 136 10.99 1.40 -0.83
C ASP A 136 10.20 1.31 -2.15
N ALA A 137 8.89 1.65 -2.09
CA ALA A 137 8.02 1.67 -3.25
C ALA A 137 8.51 2.61 -4.36
N GLU A 138 8.99 3.80 -4.03
CA GLU A 138 9.57 4.74 -5.00
C GLU A 138 10.84 4.18 -5.65
N ALA A 139 11.73 3.55 -4.86
CA ALA A 139 12.96 2.98 -5.37
C ALA A 139 12.68 1.84 -6.36
N ASP A 140 11.85 0.88 -5.96
CA ASP A 140 11.49 -0.27 -6.80
C ASP A 140 10.67 0.17 -8.02
N ALA A 141 9.74 1.11 -7.88
CA ALA A 141 8.94 1.62 -9.01
C ALA A 141 9.79 2.41 -10.01
N SER A 142 10.78 3.18 -9.55
CA SER A 142 11.67 3.94 -10.43
C SER A 142 12.57 3.00 -11.25
N GLU A 143 13.19 2.00 -10.60
CA GLU A 143 13.96 0.97 -11.32
C GLU A 143 13.09 0.22 -12.33
N ALA A 144 11.87 -0.18 -11.92
CA ALA A 144 10.95 -0.86 -12.80
C ALA A 144 10.52 -0.01 -14.00
N LEU A 145 10.42 1.32 -13.83
CA LEU A 145 9.98 2.23 -14.88
C LEU A 145 11.02 2.35 -15.98
N ASP A 146 12.30 2.43 -15.61
CA ASP A 146 13.41 2.43 -16.56
C ASP A 146 13.43 1.11 -17.35
N LEU A 147 13.33 -0.03 -16.66
CA LEU A 147 13.27 -1.36 -17.30
C LEU A 147 12.03 -1.52 -18.20
N ALA A 148 10.87 -1.01 -17.79
CA ALA A 148 9.64 -1.09 -18.56
C ALA A 148 9.76 -0.29 -19.86
N ARG A 149 10.38 0.88 -19.83
CA ARG A 149 10.64 1.71 -21.02
C ARG A 149 11.65 1.05 -21.96
N GLU A 150 12.76 0.54 -21.43
CA GLU A 150 13.77 -0.19 -22.22
C GLU A 150 13.21 -1.44 -22.90
N THR A 151 12.23 -2.09 -22.27
CA THR A 151 11.57 -3.30 -22.79
C THR A 151 10.23 -3.02 -23.47
N GLU A 152 9.89 -1.74 -23.71
CA GLU A 152 8.66 -1.28 -24.37
C GLU A 152 7.35 -1.81 -23.75
N GLN A 153 7.36 -2.05 -22.43
CA GLN A 153 6.19 -2.53 -21.67
C GLN A 153 5.28 -1.38 -21.25
N VAL A 154 4.57 -0.80 -22.21
CA VAL A 154 3.68 0.36 -21.99
C VAL A 154 2.64 0.11 -20.87
N GLY A 155 2.14 -1.12 -20.74
CA GLY A 155 1.21 -1.49 -19.67
C GLY A 155 1.82 -1.39 -18.28
N VAL A 156 3.07 -1.82 -18.13
CA VAL A 156 3.81 -1.77 -16.87
C VAL A 156 4.19 -0.32 -16.55
N GLU A 157 4.67 0.43 -17.55
CA GLU A 157 4.96 1.86 -17.44
C GLU A 157 3.75 2.64 -16.91
N ALA A 158 2.57 2.46 -17.51
CA ALA A 158 1.36 3.18 -17.11
C ALA A 158 0.99 2.92 -15.64
N VAL A 159 1.13 1.67 -15.15
CA VAL A 159 0.84 1.34 -13.75
C VAL A 159 1.87 1.94 -12.81
N LEU A 160 3.16 1.89 -13.17
CA LEU A 160 4.25 2.45 -12.37
C LEU A 160 4.12 3.96 -12.19
N LEU A 161 3.71 4.69 -13.24
CA LEU A 161 3.40 6.11 -13.15
C LEU A 161 2.29 6.39 -12.13
N GLY A 162 1.23 5.58 -12.09
CA GLY A 162 0.17 5.68 -11.07
C GLY A 162 0.65 5.36 -9.64
N ILE A 163 1.58 4.42 -9.47
CA ILE A 163 2.19 4.11 -8.17
C ILE A 163 3.05 5.29 -7.70
N LEU A 164 3.91 5.83 -8.57
CA LEU A 164 4.73 7.01 -8.27
C LEU A 164 3.87 8.25 -8.01
N ALA A 165 2.76 8.41 -8.71
CA ALA A 165 1.77 9.46 -8.42
C ALA A 165 1.21 9.33 -7.00
N SER A 166 0.98 8.10 -6.51
CA SER A 166 0.52 7.86 -5.14
C SER A 166 1.60 8.19 -4.10
N VAL A 167 2.88 7.96 -4.40
CA VAL A 167 4.00 8.40 -3.55
C VAL A 167 4.06 9.92 -3.49
N ALA A 168 3.96 10.60 -4.63
CA ALA A 168 3.92 12.06 -4.70
C ALA A 168 2.71 12.64 -3.94
N ALA A 169 1.54 11.99 -4.04
CA ALA A 169 0.34 12.35 -3.29
C ALA A 169 0.56 12.30 -1.77
N LEU A 170 1.17 11.21 -1.27
CA LEU A 170 1.53 11.11 0.15
C LEU A 170 2.46 12.25 0.58
N ARG A 171 3.45 12.58 -0.24
CA ARG A 171 4.42 13.66 0.06
C ARG A 171 3.83 15.06 -0.04
N GLY A 172 2.65 15.23 -0.65
CA GLY A 172 2.04 16.52 -0.92
C GLY A 172 2.63 17.24 -2.14
N GLU A 173 3.29 16.50 -3.03
CA GLU A 173 3.87 17.01 -4.27
C GLU A 173 2.79 17.12 -5.34
N VAL A 174 1.93 18.15 -5.22
CA VAL A 174 0.70 18.33 -6.03
C VAL A 174 0.95 18.21 -7.53
N GLU A 175 1.88 19.02 -8.06
CA GLU A 175 2.15 19.07 -9.50
C GLU A 175 2.76 17.75 -10.01
N THR A 176 3.68 17.16 -9.25
CA THR A 176 4.29 15.86 -9.58
C THR A 176 3.23 14.76 -9.62
N CYS A 177 2.34 14.70 -8.62
CA CYS A 177 1.26 13.72 -8.56
C CYS A 177 0.33 13.84 -9.77
N ARG A 178 -0.13 15.06 -10.07
CA ARG A 178 -1.04 15.32 -11.19
C ARG A 178 -0.40 15.03 -12.55
N GLY A 179 0.87 15.40 -12.73
CA GLY A 179 1.62 15.09 -13.95
C GLY A 179 1.76 13.59 -14.19
N LEU A 180 2.24 12.86 -13.18
CA LEU A 180 2.39 11.40 -13.27
C LEU A 180 1.05 10.68 -13.50
N ALA A 181 -0.02 11.12 -12.83
CA ALA A 181 -1.35 10.56 -13.04
C ALA A 181 -1.87 10.86 -14.46
N ALA A 182 -1.62 12.06 -15.01
CA ALA A 182 -1.99 12.41 -16.37
C ALA A 182 -1.22 11.55 -17.40
N ASP A 183 0.08 11.35 -17.20
CA ASP A 183 0.90 10.50 -18.07
C ASP A 183 0.43 9.03 -18.03
N ALA A 184 0.11 8.52 -16.83
CA ALA A 184 -0.47 7.18 -16.66
C ALA A 184 -1.78 7.04 -17.46
N LEU A 185 -2.69 8.01 -17.33
CA LEU A 185 -3.98 8.00 -18.04
C LEU A 185 -3.81 8.12 -19.56
N ALA A 186 -2.87 8.94 -20.04
CA ALA A 186 -2.57 9.10 -21.46
C ALA A 186 -2.09 7.80 -22.10
N LEU A 187 -1.32 6.99 -21.37
CA LEU A 187 -0.90 5.65 -21.82
C LEU A 187 -2.04 4.62 -21.70
N ALA A 188 -2.79 4.67 -20.61
CA ALA A 188 -3.76 3.64 -20.23
C ALA A 188 -5.07 3.69 -21.02
N LEU A 189 -5.68 4.88 -21.14
CA LEU A 189 -7.03 5.02 -21.70
C LEU A 189 -7.15 4.52 -23.15
N PRO A 190 -6.23 4.87 -24.09
CA PRO A 190 -6.31 4.39 -25.47
C PRO A 190 -6.15 2.87 -25.61
N ARG A 191 -5.59 2.21 -24.58
CA ARG A 191 -5.25 0.79 -24.57
C ARG A 191 -6.15 -0.03 -23.65
N GLY A 192 -7.07 0.61 -22.94
CA GLY A 192 -7.95 -0.02 -21.96
C GLY A 192 -7.23 -0.63 -20.77
N ILE A 193 -6.10 -0.06 -20.31
CA ILE A 193 -5.33 -0.60 -19.17
C ILE A 193 -5.98 -0.13 -17.85
N GLU A 194 -7.06 -0.77 -17.45
CA GLU A 194 -7.88 -0.37 -16.30
C GLU A 194 -7.12 -0.44 -14.97
N LEU A 195 -6.12 -1.30 -14.82
CA LEU A 195 -5.25 -1.30 -13.64
C LEU A 195 -4.54 0.06 -13.46
N ALA A 196 -4.03 0.65 -14.54
CA ALA A 196 -3.34 1.94 -14.51
C ALA A 196 -4.33 3.11 -14.33
N VAL A 197 -5.52 3.03 -14.92
CA VAL A 197 -6.60 4.01 -14.69
C VAL A 197 -6.99 4.03 -13.22
N SER A 198 -7.17 2.85 -12.59
CA SER A 198 -7.46 2.74 -11.17
C SER A 198 -6.31 3.24 -10.28
N ALA A 199 -5.06 2.98 -10.67
CA ALA A 199 -3.87 3.49 -9.95
C ALA A 199 -3.82 5.03 -9.94
N ALA A 200 -4.03 5.66 -11.10
CA ALA A 200 -4.05 7.11 -11.24
C ALA A 200 -5.23 7.74 -10.48
N GLY A 201 -6.43 7.15 -10.58
CA GLY A 201 -7.61 7.61 -9.84
C GLY A 201 -7.42 7.52 -8.32
N TYR A 202 -6.79 6.45 -7.83
CA TYR A 202 -6.46 6.31 -6.41
C TYR A 202 -5.43 7.38 -5.96
N ALA A 203 -4.38 7.61 -6.75
CA ALA A 203 -3.37 8.63 -6.45
C ALA A 203 -3.98 10.03 -6.32
N LEU A 204 -4.85 10.41 -7.26
CA LEU A 204 -5.54 11.70 -7.23
C LEU A 204 -6.50 11.79 -6.04
N GLY A 205 -7.27 10.74 -5.76
CA GLY A 205 -8.13 10.70 -4.58
C GLY A 205 -7.37 10.88 -3.26
N LEU A 206 -6.22 10.22 -3.14
CA LEU A 206 -5.34 10.33 -1.98
C LEU A 206 -4.73 11.73 -1.84
N LEU A 207 -4.35 12.34 -2.96
CA LEU A 207 -3.85 13.72 -3.00
C LEU A 207 -4.91 14.67 -2.45
N GLU A 208 -6.13 14.61 -3.00
CA GLU A 208 -7.19 15.57 -2.65
C GLU A 208 -7.68 15.39 -1.19
N LEU A 209 -7.73 14.16 -0.65
CA LEU A 209 -7.98 13.98 0.79
C LEU A 209 -6.86 14.57 1.66
N GLY A 210 -5.60 14.43 1.22
CA GLY A 210 -4.44 14.92 1.94
C GLY A 210 -4.35 16.45 1.95
N THR A 211 -4.67 17.09 0.81
CA THR A 211 -4.66 18.56 0.65
C THR A 211 -5.93 19.22 1.21
N GLY A 212 -6.98 18.45 1.48
CA GLY A 212 -8.19 18.93 2.15
C GLY A 212 -9.36 19.26 1.23
N ASP A 213 -9.41 18.68 0.03
CA ASP A 213 -10.55 18.74 -0.89
C ASP A 213 -11.30 17.39 -0.94
N PRO A 214 -12.21 17.13 0.02
CA PRO A 214 -12.94 15.87 0.06
C PRO A 214 -13.94 15.70 -1.09
N ALA A 215 -14.36 16.78 -1.76
CA ALA A 215 -15.28 16.70 -2.90
C ALA A 215 -14.56 16.18 -4.15
N ALA A 216 -13.42 16.77 -4.49
CA ALA A 216 -12.59 16.26 -5.59
C ALA A 216 -12.09 14.83 -5.30
N ALA A 217 -11.73 14.54 -4.05
CA ALA A 217 -11.38 13.19 -3.64
C ALA A 217 -12.51 12.18 -3.88
N PHE A 218 -13.75 12.54 -3.55
CA PHE A 218 -14.91 11.68 -3.76
C PHE A 218 -15.02 11.30 -5.24
N ASP A 219 -14.94 12.28 -6.15
CA ASP A 219 -15.14 12.05 -7.58
C ASP A 219 -14.06 11.11 -8.15
N HIS A 220 -12.81 11.30 -7.76
CA HIS A 220 -11.71 10.42 -8.16
C HIS A 220 -11.88 9.00 -7.59
N LEU A 221 -12.17 8.85 -6.31
CA LEU A 221 -12.27 7.56 -5.64
C LEU A 221 -13.53 6.78 -6.06
N ALA A 222 -14.65 7.46 -6.31
CA ALA A 222 -15.88 6.85 -6.85
C ALA A 222 -15.65 6.25 -8.24
N SER A 223 -14.79 6.87 -9.07
CA SER A 223 -14.40 6.32 -10.38
C SER A 223 -13.61 5.00 -10.28
N VAL A 224 -12.96 4.75 -9.14
CA VAL A 224 -12.21 3.53 -8.86
C VAL A 224 -13.08 2.49 -8.16
N ALA A 225 -13.89 2.91 -7.19
CA ALA A 225 -14.74 2.01 -6.40
C ALA A 225 -15.99 1.53 -7.17
N GLY A 226 -16.61 2.43 -7.96
CA GLY A 226 -17.96 2.24 -8.51
C GLY A 226 -18.03 1.83 -9.98
N ARG A 227 -16.95 1.94 -10.76
CA ARG A 227 -16.98 1.55 -12.19
C ARG A 227 -16.87 0.03 -12.34
N PRO A 228 -17.75 -0.63 -13.11
CA PRO A 228 -17.66 -2.08 -13.37
C PRO A 228 -16.30 -2.52 -13.90
N ALA A 229 -15.67 -1.73 -14.76
CA ALA A 229 -14.37 -2.01 -15.36
C ALA A 229 -13.16 -1.69 -14.46
N ALA A 230 -13.36 -0.96 -13.34
CA ALA A 230 -12.26 -0.60 -12.46
C ALA A 230 -11.64 -1.85 -11.81
N HIS A 231 -10.31 -1.84 -11.71
CA HIS A 231 -9.57 -3.03 -11.31
C HIS A 231 -9.82 -3.38 -9.83
N PRO A 232 -10.26 -4.62 -9.49
CA PRO A 232 -10.66 -4.98 -8.14
C PRO A 232 -9.58 -4.76 -7.06
N ILE A 233 -8.30 -4.95 -7.41
CA ILE A 233 -7.20 -4.74 -6.44
C ILE A 233 -7.17 -3.33 -5.84
N TYR A 234 -7.48 -2.29 -6.63
CA TYR A 234 -7.47 -0.91 -6.13
C TYR A 234 -8.76 -0.57 -5.37
N ARG A 235 -9.85 -1.32 -5.55
CA ARG A 235 -11.06 -1.16 -4.73
C ARG A 235 -10.77 -1.44 -3.26
N LEU A 236 -9.83 -2.36 -2.98
CA LEU A 236 -9.43 -2.72 -1.62
C LEU A 236 -8.91 -1.54 -0.79
N VAL A 237 -8.23 -0.60 -1.47
CA VAL A 237 -7.68 0.61 -0.85
C VAL A 237 -8.53 1.85 -1.13
N ALA A 238 -9.29 1.89 -2.21
CA ALA A 238 -10.10 3.06 -2.57
C ALA A 238 -11.40 3.18 -1.77
N ILE A 239 -12.09 2.07 -1.47
CA ILE A 239 -13.39 2.11 -0.76
C ILE A 239 -13.28 2.74 0.64
N PRO A 240 -12.29 2.38 1.48
CA PRO A 240 -12.12 3.00 2.80
C PRO A 240 -11.77 4.49 2.75
N GLU A 241 -11.16 4.95 1.67
CA GLU A 241 -10.83 6.36 1.45
C GLU A 241 -12.05 7.12 0.89
N LEU A 242 -12.83 6.48 0.02
CA LEU A 242 -14.11 6.98 -0.47
C LEU A 242 -15.10 7.18 0.67
N ALA A 243 -15.11 6.28 1.66
CA ALA A 243 -15.93 6.42 2.86
C ALA A 243 -15.61 7.70 3.66
N GLU A 244 -14.32 8.07 3.76
CA GLU A 244 -13.94 9.36 4.37
C GLU A 244 -14.41 10.55 3.53
N ALA A 245 -14.19 10.50 2.20
CA ALA A 245 -14.65 11.55 1.31
C ALA A 245 -16.18 11.73 1.38
N ALA A 246 -16.92 10.63 1.41
CA ALA A 246 -18.37 10.58 1.54
C ALA A 246 -18.85 11.18 2.88
N ALA A 247 -18.25 10.76 4.00
CA ALA A 247 -18.59 11.30 5.32
C ALA A 247 -18.35 12.82 5.40
N ARG A 248 -17.26 13.31 4.79
CA ARG A 248 -16.92 14.74 4.77
C ARG A 248 -17.78 15.58 3.82
N THR A 249 -18.42 14.95 2.83
CA THR A 249 -19.28 15.62 1.83
C THR A 249 -20.76 15.38 2.04
N GLY A 250 -21.15 14.57 3.04
CA GLY A 250 -22.55 14.21 3.30
C GLY A 250 -23.13 13.21 2.29
N ARG A 251 -22.28 12.49 1.55
CA ARG A 251 -22.65 11.55 0.47
C ARG A 251 -22.55 10.08 0.92
N ILE A 252 -22.91 9.79 2.16
CA ILE A 252 -22.74 8.46 2.77
C ILE A 252 -23.55 7.38 2.04
N ASP A 253 -24.75 7.71 1.55
CA ASP A 253 -25.60 6.77 0.80
C ASP A 253 -24.94 6.27 -0.48
N ASP A 254 -24.12 7.10 -1.14
CA ASP A 254 -23.44 6.77 -2.39
C ASP A 254 -22.35 5.69 -2.20
N VAL A 255 -21.84 5.49 -0.98
CA VAL A 255 -20.79 4.50 -0.67
C VAL A 255 -21.34 3.26 0.05
N ALA A 256 -22.61 3.24 0.46
CA ALA A 256 -23.19 2.16 1.25
C ALA A 256 -23.16 0.78 0.55
N GLY A 257 -23.40 0.75 -0.77
CA GLY A 257 -23.31 -0.48 -1.57
C GLY A 257 -21.88 -1.03 -1.64
N PRO A 258 -20.92 -0.27 -2.21
CA PRO A 258 -19.52 -0.67 -2.26
C PRO A 258 -18.91 -1.05 -0.90
N LEU A 259 -19.25 -0.32 0.17
CA LEU A 259 -18.76 -0.64 1.51
C LEU A 259 -19.30 -1.98 2.02
N ARG A 260 -20.59 -2.28 1.82
CA ARG A 260 -21.19 -3.57 2.18
C ARG A 260 -20.51 -4.74 1.48
N ASP A 261 -20.22 -4.59 0.18
CA ASP A 261 -19.53 -5.62 -0.60
C ASP A 261 -18.08 -5.80 -0.11
N PHE A 262 -17.40 -4.71 0.25
CA PHE A 262 -16.06 -4.74 0.84
C PHE A 262 -16.04 -5.40 2.23
N GLU A 263 -17.04 -5.13 3.08
CA GLU A 263 -17.20 -5.77 4.39
C GLU A 263 -17.43 -7.28 4.26
N ALA A 264 -18.35 -7.68 3.39
CA ALA A 264 -18.60 -9.09 3.10
C ALA A 264 -17.32 -9.79 2.62
N TRP A 265 -16.52 -9.11 1.79
CA TRP A 265 -15.23 -9.60 1.35
C TRP A 265 -14.21 -9.73 2.48
N ALA A 266 -14.07 -8.70 3.31
CA ALA A 266 -13.14 -8.71 4.43
C ALA A 266 -13.45 -9.84 5.43
N HIS A 267 -14.73 -10.12 5.67
CA HIS A 267 -15.16 -11.25 6.49
C HIS A 267 -14.89 -12.60 5.81
N ALA A 268 -15.15 -12.74 4.51
CA ALA A 268 -14.93 -13.99 3.78
C ALA A 268 -13.43 -14.38 3.67
N THR A 269 -12.53 -13.40 3.65
CA THR A 269 -11.07 -13.63 3.59
C THR A 269 -10.40 -13.67 4.96
N GLU A 270 -11.12 -13.31 6.03
CA GLU A 270 -10.63 -13.17 7.40
C GLU A 270 -9.37 -12.29 7.51
N SER A 271 -9.19 -11.33 6.59
CA SER A 271 -8.03 -10.45 6.60
C SER A 271 -8.18 -9.37 7.66
N ALA A 272 -7.34 -9.44 8.70
CA ALA A 272 -7.25 -8.40 9.72
C ALA A 272 -6.97 -7.01 9.11
N TRP A 273 -6.23 -6.95 7.99
CA TRP A 273 -5.94 -5.69 7.30
C TRP A 273 -7.20 -5.04 6.76
N THR A 274 -8.05 -5.80 6.09
CA THR A 274 -9.23 -5.21 5.46
C THR A 274 -10.43 -5.13 6.38
N LEU A 275 -10.49 -5.99 7.40
CA LEU A 275 -11.40 -5.82 8.53
C LEU A 275 -11.12 -4.51 9.28
N ALA A 276 -9.85 -4.14 9.48
CA ALA A 276 -9.50 -2.86 10.12
C ALA A 276 -9.96 -1.67 9.26
N LEU A 277 -9.75 -1.73 7.94
CA LEU A 277 -10.20 -0.69 7.02
C LEU A 277 -11.73 -0.60 6.94
N ALA A 278 -12.42 -1.74 6.99
CA ALA A 278 -13.88 -1.82 7.02
C ALA A 278 -14.44 -1.20 8.30
N ALA A 279 -13.89 -1.56 9.47
CA ALA A 279 -14.29 -0.99 10.76
C ALA A 279 -14.09 0.54 10.79
N ARG A 280 -12.96 1.04 10.26
CA ARG A 280 -12.73 2.48 10.10
C ARG A 280 -13.78 3.14 9.18
N ALA A 281 -14.09 2.53 8.03
CA ALA A 281 -15.08 3.06 7.11
C ALA A 281 -16.49 3.08 7.74
N ARG A 282 -16.85 2.05 8.51
CA ARG A 282 -18.10 1.99 9.28
C ARG A 282 -18.15 3.07 10.35
N ALA A 283 -17.05 3.34 11.04
CA ALA A 283 -16.98 4.42 12.03
C ALA A 283 -17.27 5.81 11.43
N LEU A 284 -17.00 6.01 10.14
CA LEU A 284 -17.21 7.27 9.43
C LEU A 284 -18.61 7.41 8.81
N THR A 285 -19.24 6.29 8.48
CA THR A 285 -20.48 6.24 7.68
C THR A 285 -21.68 5.74 8.46
N GLY A 286 -21.46 5.05 9.57
CA GLY A 286 -22.48 4.53 10.46
C GLY A 286 -22.97 5.56 11.49
N PRO A 287 -23.82 5.13 12.43
CA PRO A 287 -24.31 5.97 13.53
C PRO A 287 -23.17 6.53 14.39
N GLU A 288 -23.27 7.79 14.78
CA GLU A 288 -22.25 8.50 15.56
C GLU A 288 -22.03 7.86 16.95
N GLU A 289 -23.06 7.20 17.50
CA GLU A 289 -23.00 6.48 18.78
C GLU A 289 -22.09 5.24 18.73
N GLU A 290 -22.02 4.57 17.58
CA GLU A 290 -21.24 3.34 17.37
C GLU A 290 -19.83 3.62 16.83
N ALA A 291 -19.57 4.85 16.40
CA ALA A 291 -18.32 5.24 15.75
C ALA A 291 -17.08 4.96 16.62
N GLY A 292 -17.16 5.22 17.92
CA GLY A 292 -16.06 4.96 18.87
C GLY A 292 -15.67 3.48 18.93
N GLU A 293 -16.65 2.58 19.10
CA GLU A 293 -16.43 1.14 19.14
C GLU A 293 -15.83 0.63 17.81
N CYS A 294 -16.30 1.16 16.67
CA CYS A 294 -15.77 0.82 15.37
C CYS A 294 -14.31 1.28 15.17
N PHE A 295 -13.93 2.45 15.67
CA PHE A 295 -12.54 2.91 15.65
C PHE A 295 -11.64 2.06 16.55
N GLU A 296 -12.10 1.71 17.75
CA GLU A 296 -11.35 0.86 18.68
C GLU A 296 -11.13 -0.55 18.10
N GLU A 297 -12.14 -1.12 17.45
CA GLU A 297 -12.02 -2.38 16.73
C GLU A 297 -10.99 -2.29 15.58
N ALA A 298 -11.05 -1.21 14.79
CA ALA A 298 -10.08 -0.97 13.72
C ALA A 298 -8.63 -0.90 14.27
N LEU A 299 -8.43 -0.23 15.40
CA LEU A 299 -7.12 -0.11 16.04
C LEU A 299 -6.63 -1.46 16.59
N ARG A 300 -7.50 -2.23 17.25
CA ARG A 300 -7.18 -3.59 17.74
C ARG A 300 -6.73 -4.51 16.60
N LEU A 301 -7.41 -4.44 15.45
CA LEU A 301 -7.03 -5.19 14.26
C LEU A 301 -5.68 -4.70 13.69
N HIS A 302 -5.44 -3.39 13.66
CA HIS A 302 -4.15 -2.83 13.24
C HIS A 302 -2.96 -3.21 14.14
N GLU A 303 -3.17 -3.61 15.39
CA GLU A 303 -2.08 -4.11 16.25
C GLU A 303 -1.55 -5.47 15.81
N THR A 304 -2.38 -6.26 15.12
CA THR A 304 -2.01 -7.61 14.65
C THR A 304 -1.20 -7.62 13.35
N ILE A 305 -1.09 -6.46 12.68
CA ILE A 305 -0.50 -6.32 11.35
C ILE A 305 0.41 -5.08 11.27
N PRO A 306 1.60 -5.17 10.66
CA PRO A 306 2.36 -3.96 10.37
C PRO A 306 1.67 -3.22 9.21
N SER A 307 1.03 -2.09 9.50
CA SER A 307 0.36 -1.25 8.51
C SER A 307 0.40 0.23 8.94
N PRO A 308 1.59 0.85 9.00
CA PRO A 308 1.77 2.16 9.63
C PRO A 308 0.97 3.27 8.95
N LEU A 309 0.84 3.25 7.62
CA LEU A 309 0.04 4.24 6.89
C LEU A 309 -1.45 4.15 7.26
N PHE A 310 -2.05 2.97 7.12
CA PHE A 310 -3.48 2.80 7.36
C PHE A 310 -3.85 2.93 8.84
N ARG A 311 -2.99 2.45 9.75
CA ARG A 311 -3.16 2.71 11.18
C ARG A 311 -3.10 4.19 11.47
N ALA A 312 -2.11 4.93 10.96
CA ALA A 312 -2.04 6.38 11.16
C ALA A 312 -3.28 7.13 10.65
N ARG A 313 -3.87 6.67 9.53
CA ARG A 313 -5.16 7.20 9.02
C ARG A 313 -6.30 6.93 10.01
N THR A 314 -6.39 5.71 10.57
CA THR A 314 -7.39 5.36 11.60
C THR A 314 -7.22 6.21 12.86
N GLU A 315 -5.99 6.35 13.35
CA GLU A 315 -5.62 7.15 14.53
C GLU A 315 -5.96 8.63 14.33
N LEU A 316 -5.68 9.19 13.14
CA LEU A 316 -6.06 10.56 12.79
C LEU A 316 -7.57 10.77 12.89
N LEU A 317 -8.34 9.90 12.23
CA LEU A 317 -9.79 10.02 12.15
C LEU A 317 -10.47 9.80 13.50
N TYR A 318 -9.97 8.86 14.30
CA TYR A 318 -10.47 8.65 15.65
C TYR A 318 -10.16 9.85 16.55
N GLY A 319 -8.94 10.38 16.47
CA GLY A 319 -8.56 11.59 17.18
C GLY A 319 -9.43 12.80 16.82
N GLU A 320 -9.75 12.97 15.53
CA GLU A 320 -10.70 14.00 15.05
C GLU A 320 -12.10 13.79 15.63
N HIS A 321 -12.61 12.56 15.64
CA HIS A 321 -13.91 12.20 16.22
C HIS A 321 -13.96 12.50 17.73
N LEU A 322 -12.98 12.02 18.51
CA LEU A 322 -12.87 12.29 19.94
C LEU A 322 -12.78 13.79 20.25
N ARG A 323 -12.04 14.56 19.44
CA ARG A 323 -11.99 16.01 19.59
C ARG A 323 -13.37 16.65 19.39
N ARG A 324 -14.12 16.24 18.35
CA ARG A 324 -15.48 16.74 18.10
C ARG A 324 -16.43 16.44 19.26
N ARG A 325 -16.23 15.32 19.96
CA ARG A 325 -16.96 14.93 21.19
C ARG A 325 -16.43 15.57 22.48
N HIS A 326 -15.52 16.55 22.37
CA HIS A 326 -14.86 17.22 23.51
C HIS A 326 -13.99 16.31 24.40
N GLN A 327 -13.66 15.09 23.96
CA GLN A 327 -12.76 14.14 24.63
C GLN A 327 -11.29 14.46 24.31
N ARG A 328 -10.89 15.71 24.58
CA ARG A 328 -9.58 16.27 24.16
C ARG A 328 -8.38 15.49 24.69
N ARG A 329 -8.48 14.94 25.91
CA ARG A 329 -7.38 14.19 26.53
C ARG A 329 -7.06 12.92 25.75
N ASP A 330 -8.09 12.16 25.38
CA ASP A 330 -7.96 10.88 24.68
C ASP A 330 -7.57 11.12 23.22
N ALA A 331 -8.15 12.16 22.58
CA ALA A 331 -7.81 12.57 21.22
C ALA A 331 -6.30 12.83 21.02
N ARG A 332 -5.61 13.42 22.00
CA ARG A 332 -4.18 13.78 21.88
C ARG A 332 -3.29 12.57 21.65
N ALA A 333 -3.57 11.42 22.28
CA ALA A 333 -2.75 10.23 22.12
C ALA A 333 -2.78 9.75 20.66
N HIS A 334 -3.99 9.61 20.10
CA HIS A 334 -4.22 9.19 18.72
C HIS A 334 -3.63 10.19 17.70
N LEU A 335 -3.84 11.48 17.91
CA LEU A 335 -3.35 12.50 16.99
C LEU A 335 -1.81 12.65 17.02
N ARG A 336 -1.14 12.42 18.17
CA ARG A 336 0.33 12.36 18.24
C ARG A 336 0.87 11.16 17.49
N TYR A 337 0.29 9.99 17.69
CA TYR A 337 0.66 8.79 16.94
C TYR A 337 0.55 9.04 15.44
N ALA A 338 -0.59 9.58 14.99
CA ALA A 338 -0.83 9.87 13.58
C ALA A 338 0.22 10.85 13.02
N ARG A 339 0.48 11.97 13.71
CA ARG A 339 1.50 12.96 13.32
C ARG A 339 2.87 12.31 13.14
N ASP A 340 3.33 11.55 14.13
CA ASP A 340 4.69 10.99 14.14
C ASP A 340 4.83 9.88 13.08
N ALA A 341 3.80 9.04 12.92
CA ALA A 341 3.75 8.04 11.87
C ALA A 341 3.77 8.68 10.47
N PHE A 342 2.93 9.68 10.21
CA PHE A 342 2.94 10.38 8.92
C PHE A 342 4.26 11.10 8.65
N ALA A 343 4.87 11.73 9.66
CA ALA A 343 6.18 12.35 9.53
C ALA A 343 7.28 11.32 9.19
N GLY A 344 7.24 10.14 9.81
CA GLY A 344 8.15 9.02 9.51
C GLY A 344 8.00 8.50 8.07
N LEU A 345 6.77 8.50 7.55
CA LEU A 345 6.45 8.09 6.18
C LEU A 345 6.73 9.18 5.12
N GLY A 346 6.99 10.42 5.54
CA GLY A 346 7.05 11.57 4.63
C GLY A 346 5.68 11.99 4.10
N ALA A 347 4.60 11.60 4.77
CA ALA A 347 3.22 11.89 4.39
C ALA A 347 2.83 13.34 4.80
N THR A 348 3.45 14.35 4.17
CA THR A 348 3.47 15.74 4.64
C THR A 348 2.09 16.37 4.89
N PRO A 349 1.11 16.30 3.96
CA PRO A 349 -0.19 16.92 4.18
C PRO A 349 -0.94 16.30 5.35
N TRP A 350 -0.80 14.99 5.53
CA TRP A 350 -1.41 14.23 6.61
C TRP A 350 -0.80 14.55 7.97
N ALA A 351 0.53 14.69 8.05
CA ALA A 351 1.22 15.14 9.25
C ALA A 351 0.79 16.57 9.63
N ALA A 352 0.62 17.46 8.64
CA ALA A 352 0.14 18.82 8.86
C ALA A 352 -1.29 18.84 9.40
N ARG A 353 -2.19 18.01 8.84
CA ARG A 353 -3.57 17.84 9.33
C ARG A 353 -3.61 17.33 10.77
N ALA A 354 -2.87 16.25 11.08
CA ALA A 354 -2.76 15.74 12.46
C ALA A 354 -2.24 16.80 13.44
N THR A 355 -1.26 17.60 13.02
CA THR A 355 -0.71 18.70 13.82
C THR A 355 -1.74 19.82 14.05
N ALA A 356 -2.53 20.17 13.04
CA ALA A 356 -3.59 21.16 13.17
C ALA A 356 -4.67 20.69 14.16
N GLU A 357 -5.08 19.42 14.06
CA GLU A 357 -6.04 18.81 14.98
C GLU A 357 -5.50 18.73 16.42
N LEU A 358 -4.21 18.41 16.62
CA LEU A 358 -3.55 18.46 17.93
C LEU A 358 -3.63 19.86 18.55
N ARG A 359 -3.27 20.89 17.77
CA ARG A 359 -3.36 22.29 18.22
C ARG A 359 -4.78 22.67 18.61
N ALA A 360 -5.77 22.18 17.87
CA ALA A 360 -7.19 22.40 18.18
C ALA A 360 -7.65 21.73 19.50
N THR A 361 -6.89 20.77 20.06
CA THR A 361 -7.14 20.25 21.42
C THR A 361 -6.61 21.15 22.55
N GLY A 362 -5.98 22.28 22.21
CA GLY A 362 -5.28 23.16 23.15
C GLY A 362 -3.87 22.71 23.50
N GLU A 363 -3.34 21.68 22.82
CA GLU A 363 -1.94 21.32 22.89
C GLU A 363 -1.12 22.29 22.04
N VAL A 364 -0.58 23.33 22.68
CA VAL A 364 0.43 24.18 22.05
C VAL A 364 1.69 23.33 21.93
N SER A 365 2.17 23.10 20.71
CA SER A 365 3.52 22.60 20.51
C SER A 365 4.46 23.59 21.17
N SER A 366 4.99 23.25 22.35
CA SER A 366 6.20 23.91 22.84
C SER A 366 7.23 23.80 21.72
N PRO A 367 7.97 24.87 21.38
CA PRO A 367 9.13 24.71 20.51
C PRO A 367 10.03 23.71 21.21
N THR A 368 10.14 22.51 20.63
CA THR A 368 11.03 21.39 21.00
C THR A 368 11.79 21.66 22.29
N THR A 369 11.16 21.40 23.43
CA THR A 369 11.93 21.12 24.63
C THR A 369 12.67 19.85 24.31
N GLU A 370 13.99 19.96 24.24
CA GLU A 370 15.00 18.91 24.13
C GLU A 370 14.45 17.56 24.60
N LEU A 371 14.03 16.73 23.64
CA LEU A 371 13.95 15.29 23.86
C LEU A 371 15.41 14.85 23.87
N ASP A 372 15.82 14.16 24.93
CA ASP A 372 17.15 13.56 25.04
C ASP A 372 17.53 12.88 23.72
N GLY A 373 18.73 13.17 23.21
CA GLY A 373 19.11 12.90 21.82
C GLY A 373 18.85 11.46 21.35
N ALA A 374 18.81 10.48 22.27
CA ALA A 374 18.49 9.10 21.96
C ALA A 374 17.01 8.82 21.59
N GLU A 375 16.04 9.61 22.10
CA GLU A 375 14.60 9.42 21.87
C GLU A 375 14.10 10.06 20.58
N ALA A 376 14.86 11.00 20.00
CA ALA A 376 14.52 11.67 18.73
C ALA A 376 14.75 10.79 17.48
N LEU A 377 15.42 9.65 17.62
CA LEU A 377 15.80 8.76 16.53
C LEU A 377 14.80 7.61 16.34
N THR A 378 14.35 7.40 15.10
CA THR A 378 13.56 6.22 14.71
C THR A 378 14.34 4.93 14.98
N PRO A 379 13.69 3.76 15.11
CA PRO A 379 14.39 2.49 15.34
C PRO A 379 15.52 2.21 14.33
N GLN A 380 15.29 2.53 13.04
CA GLN A 380 16.29 2.36 11.99
C GLN A 380 17.44 3.37 12.10
N GLU A 381 17.15 4.64 12.44
CA GLU A 381 18.18 5.65 12.69
C GLU A 381 19.01 5.33 13.93
N ARG A 382 18.41 4.77 15.00
CA ARG A 382 19.15 4.27 16.17
C ARG A 382 20.09 3.13 15.82
N GLN A 383 19.64 2.20 14.98
CA GLN A 383 20.47 1.09 14.54
C GLN A 383 21.65 1.56 13.68
N VAL A 384 21.43 2.51 12.78
CA VAL A 384 22.51 3.15 12.01
C VAL A 384 23.46 3.93 12.93
N ALA A 385 22.94 4.72 13.87
CA ALA A 385 23.75 5.49 14.83
C ALA A 385 24.67 4.59 15.65
N ARG A 386 24.14 3.51 16.25
CA ARG A 386 24.92 2.54 17.05
C ARG A 386 26.06 1.89 16.28
N LEU A 387 25.79 1.45 15.05
CA LEU A 387 26.82 0.81 14.22
C LEU A 387 27.93 1.80 13.85
N VAL A 388 27.56 3.04 13.54
CA VAL A 388 28.50 4.10 13.16
C VAL A 388 29.35 4.57 14.34
N SER A 389 28.74 4.71 15.51
CA SER A 389 29.38 5.04 16.78
C SER A 389 30.31 3.91 17.25
N GLY A 390 29.94 2.65 16.99
CA GLY A 390 30.79 1.47 17.16
C GLY A 390 31.93 1.33 16.13
N GLY A 391 32.10 2.32 15.24
CA GLY A 391 33.23 2.39 14.31
C GLY A 391 33.01 1.81 12.91
N ALA A 392 31.81 1.30 12.59
CA ALA A 392 31.54 0.67 11.29
C ALA A 392 31.49 1.68 10.13
N THR A 393 32.17 1.43 9.01
CA THR A 393 32.12 2.34 7.85
C THR A 393 30.74 2.33 7.18
N ASN A 394 30.41 3.32 6.35
CA ASN A 394 29.12 3.33 5.64
C ASN A 394 28.91 2.07 4.79
N ARG A 395 30.00 1.48 4.27
CA ARG A 395 29.96 0.22 3.51
C ARG A 395 29.65 -0.98 4.40
N ASP A 396 30.20 -1.01 5.61
CA ASP A 396 29.94 -2.08 6.58
C ASP A 396 28.51 -2.01 7.12
N VAL A 397 28.03 -0.81 7.44
CA VAL A 397 26.64 -0.57 7.86
C VAL A 397 25.66 -0.94 6.74
N ALA A 398 25.98 -0.56 5.50
CA ALA A 398 25.21 -0.95 4.33
C ALA A 398 25.12 -2.48 4.17
N ALA A 399 26.24 -3.18 4.33
CA ALA A 399 26.27 -4.64 4.26
C ALA A 399 25.48 -5.30 5.40
N GLN A 400 25.58 -4.79 6.63
CA GLN A 400 24.88 -5.36 7.80
C GLN A 400 23.37 -5.08 7.78
N LEU A 401 22.95 -3.94 7.23
CA LEU A 401 21.55 -3.56 7.14
C LEU A 401 20.90 -3.90 5.79
N PHE A 402 21.65 -4.53 4.87
CA PHE A 402 21.21 -4.86 3.51
C PHE A 402 20.67 -3.65 2.74
N VAL A 403 21.34 -2.51 2.85
CA VAL A 403 21.01 -1.26 2.15
C VAL A 403 22.20 -0.75 1.34
N SER A 404 22.01 0.28 0.50
CA SER A 404 23.13 0.90 -0.21
C SER A 404 23.96 1.83 0.71
N PRO A 405 25.27 2.03 0.45
CA PRO A 405 26.06 3.05 1.16
C PRO A 405 25.46 4.46 1.11
N LYS A 406 24.80 4.79 -0.01
CA LYS A 406 24.10 6.07 -0.20
C LYS A 406 22.88 6.21 0.71
N THR A 407 22.20 5.10 1.00
CA THR A 407 21.11 5.04 1.99
C THR A 407 21.64 5.31 3.40
N VAL A 408 22.82 4.79 3.75
CA VAL A 408 23.46 5.06 5.05
C VAL A 408 23.85 6.54 5.18
N GLU A 409 24.41 7.14 4.13
CA GLU A 409 24.73 8.58 4.11
C GLU A 409 23.48 9.45 4.31
N TYR A 410 22.38 9.08 3.66
CA TYR A 410 21.08 9.73 3.83
C TYR A 410 20.58 9.67 5.28
N HIS A 411 20.65 8.49 5.91
CA HIS A 411 20.27 8.33 7.31
C HIS A 411 21.19 9.14 8.25
N LEU A 412 22.50 9.17 7.99
CA LEU A 412 23.45 9.96 8.79
C LEU A 412 23.17 11.46 8.70
N ALA A 413 22.86 11.99 7.52
CA ALA A 413 22.48 13.39 7.38
C ALA A 413 21.23 13.75 8.21
N LYS A 414 20.24 12.84 8.27
CA LYS A 414 19.06 13.00 9.12
C LYS A 414 19.39 12.89 10.60
N ILE A 415 20.21 11.92 11.00
CA ILE A 415 20.64 11.72 12.39
C ILE A 415 21.37 12.97 12.87
N PHE A 416 22.33 13.50 12.11
CA PHE A 416 23.06 14.70 12.45
C PHE A 416 22.15 15.90 12.68
N ARG A 417 21.18 16.11 11.78
CA ARG A 417 20.18 17.16 11.91
C ARG A 417 19.28 16.96 13.13
N LYS A 418 18.87 15.73 13.43
CA LYS A 418 18.00 15.40 14.58
C LYS A 418 18.72 15.54 15.92
N LEU A 419 20.01 15.23 15.97
CA LEU A 419 20.85 15.33 17.16
C LEU A 419 21.55 16.68 17.31
N GLY A 420 21.41 17.60 16.35
CA GLY A 420 22.08 18.90 16.36
C GLY A 420 23.61 18.85 16.19
N ILE A 421 24.16 17.74 15.68
CA ILE A 421 25.59 17.54 15.48
C ILE A 421 26.01 17.73 14.03
N LYS A 422 27.29 17.97 13.80
CA LYS A 422 27.85 18.30 12.47
C LYS A 422 28.81 17.24 11.95
N SER A 423 29.20 16.29 12.78
CA SER A 423 30.21 15.31 12.39
C SER A 423 29.99 13.93 12.99
N ARG A 424 30.50 12.93 12.28
CA ARG A 424 30.60 11.54 12.74
C ARG A 424 31.36 11.42 14.06
N VAL A 425 32.37 12.27 14.27
CA VAL A 425 33.15 12.30 15.52
C VAL A 425 32.30 12.77 16.70
N GLU A 426 31.40 13.73 16.48
CA GLU A 426 30.45 14.17 17.51
C GLU A 426 29.42 13.10 17.83
N LEU A 427 28.98 12.31 16.83
CA LEU A 427 28.08 11.18 17.05
C LEU A 427 28.70 10.12 17.98
N VAL A 428 29.97 9.75 17.73
CA VAL A 428 30.72 8.80 18.57
C VAL A 428 30.84 9.31 20.01
N LYS A 429 31.05 10.62 20.20
CA LYS A 429 31.20 11.23 21.54
C LYS A 429 29.89 11.27 22.34
N LEU A 430 28.75 11.42 21.67
CA LEU A 430 27.43 11.39 22.31
C LEU A 430 27.08 9.98 22.81
N GLU A 431 27.37 8.94 22.02
CA GLU A 431 27.02 7.57 22.40
C GLU A 431 27.83 7.02 23.58
N THR A 432 29.07 7.48 23.79
CA THR A 432 29.88 7.14 24.98
C THR A 432 29.34 7.69 26.30
N ARG A 433 28.27 8.49 26.30
CA ARG A 433 27.79 9.23 27.47
C ARG A 433 26.44 8.77 28.03
N ASP A 434 25.66 8.01 27.26
CA ASP A 434 24.22 7.78 27.53
C ASP A 434 23.78 6.29 27.63
N TRP A 435 24.69 5.32 27.85
CA TRP A 435 24.33 3.89 27.94
C TRP A 435 25.06 3.05 29.02
N ASP A 436 25.66 3.69 30.02
CA ASP A 436 25.93 3.10 31.36
C ASP A 436 24.92 3.70 32.35
#